data_AF-A0A917PQB1-F1
#
_entry.id   AF-A0A917PQB1-F1
#
_cell.length_a   1.000
_cell.length_b   1.000
_cell.length_c   1.000
_cell.angle_alpha   90.00
_cell.angle_beta   90.00
_cell.angle_gamma   90.00
#
_symmetry.space_group_name_H-M   'P 1'
#
loop_
_entity.id
_entity.type
_entity.pdbx_description
1 polymer ?
#
loop_
_entity_poly.entity_id
_entity_poly.type
_entity_poly.pdbx_seq_one_letter_code
_entity_poly.pdbx_strand_id
1 'polypeptide(L)'
;MSSPAPARPQSDGSGSRVLLWVAIVLTLALLVWMSVFTVQRNPYVSDVSRNKISKSRFIEECKTKFDEFATTVGKSQNATFDTEYDPISLVKGTVANPQTPGWLLSSQVTVSRAGLGSQPVPFACQSDAKGVVSLVQGAQGQ
;
A
#
# COMPACT_ATOMS: atom_id res chain seq x y z
N MET A 1 -15.05 -2.85 80.32
CA MET A 1 -15.18 -3.48 78.99
C MET A 1 -14.68 -2.47 77.98
N SER A 2 -13.44 -2.65 77.48
CA SER A 2 -12.80 -1.70 76.56
C SER A 2 -12.80 -2.32 75.17
N SER A 3 -13.55 -1.72 74.24
CA SER A 3 -13.60 -2.15 72.84
C SER A 3 -12.29 -1.84 72.11
N PRO A 4 -11.72 -2.76 71.31
CA PRO A 4 -10.57 -2.44 70.48
C PRO A 4 -11.01 -1.62 69.25
N ALA A 5 -10.29 -0.55 68.97
CA ALA A 5 -10.50 0.25 67.76
C ALA A 5 -10.06 -0.53 66.51
N PRO A 6 -10.76 -0.41 65.36
CA PRO A 6 -10.35 -1.08 64.13
C PRO A 6 -9.08 -0.43 63.56
N ALA A 7 -8.12 -1.28 63.17
CA ALA A 7 -6.91 -0.86 62.46
C ALA A 7 -7.28 -0.18 61.13
N ARG A 8 -6.84 1.06 60.94
CA ARG A 8 -6.89 1.73 59.63
C ARG A 8 -5.90 1.04 58.70
N PRO A 9 -6.25 0.73 57.44
CA PRO A 9 -5.26 0.30 56.46
C PRO A 9 -4.30 1.47 56.20
N GLN A 10 -3.04 1.30 56.59
CA GLN A 10 -1.95 2.16 56.13
C GLN A 10 -1.72 1.89 54.65
N SER A 11 -2.19 2.80 53.79
CA SER A 11 -1.78 2.82 52.40
C SER A 11 -0.39 3.42 52.31
N ASP A 12 0.65 2.58 52.31
CA ASP A 12 2.02 3.04 52.10
C ASP A 12 2.19 3.53 50.66
N GLY A 13 2.19 4.85 50.54
CA GLY A 13 2.36 5.62 49.33
C GLY A 13 3.83 5.74 48.96
N SER A 14 4.26 5.05 47.91
CA SER A 14 5.35 5.43 47.00
C SER A 14 5.59 4.30 46.01
N GLY A 15 5.63 3.04 46.49
CA GLY A 15 5.83 1.85 45.66
C GLY A 15 4.74 1.66 44.60
N SER A 16 3.47 1.89 44.96
CA SER A 16 2.34 1.84 44.02
C SER A 16 2.44 2.91 42.92
N ARG A 17 2.98 4.10 43.24
CA ARG A 17 3.15 5.17 42.25
C ARG A 17 4.31 4.90 41.29
N VAL A 18 5.41 4.31 41.78
CA VAL A 18 6.54 3.92 40.93
C VAL A 18 6.14 2.81 39.97
N LEU A 19 5.43 1.78 40.44
CA LEU A 19 4.89 0.73 39.56
C LEU A 19 3.94 1.28 38.49
N LEU A 20 3.12 2.26 38.85
CA LEU A 20 2.21 2.92 37.91
C LEU A 20 2.98 3.69 36.83
N TRP A 21 4.03 4.44 37.19
CA TRP A 21 4.89 5.12 36.21
C TRP A 21 5.63 4.14 35.30
N VAL A 22 6.15 3.05 35.85
CA VAL A 22 6.80 1.99 35.05
C VAL A 22 5.80 1.40 34.06
N ALA A 23 4.58 1.08 34.49
CA ALA A 23 3.54 0.56 33.60
C ALA A 23 3.16 1.56 32.49
N ILE A 24 3.09 2.86 32.79
CA ILE A 24 2.84 3.90 31.78
C ILE A 24 3.99 3.98 30.77
N VAL A 25 5.24 4.04 31.24
CA VAL A 25 6.40 4.08 30.33
C VAL A 25 6.45 2.83 29.47
N LEU A 26 6.17 1.66 30.06
CA LEU A 26 6.17 0.39 29.34
C LEU A 26 5.08 0.34 28.28
N THR A 27 3.86 0.81 28.58
CA THR A 27 2.76 0.87 27.59
C THR A 27 3.05 1.87 26.47
N LEU A 28 3.61 3.04 26.79
CA LEU A 28 4.06 4.00 25.78
C LEU A 28 5.17 3.41 24.88
N ALA A 29 6.15 2.74 25.47
CA ALA A 29 7.20 2.07 24.72
C ALA A 29 6.64 0.98 23.80
N LEU A 30 5.65 0.21 24.27
CA LEU A 30 5.00 -0.84 23.50
C LEU A 30 4.16 -0.27 22.34
N LEU A 31 3.48 0.86 22.55
CA LEU A 31 2.75 1.57 21.50
C LEU A 31 3.69 2.13 20.42
N VAL A 32 4.80 2.73 20.83
CA VAL A 32 5.84 3.20 19.89
C VAL A 32 6.42 2.04 19.11
N TRP A 33 6.76 0.93 19.78
CA TRP A 33 7.27 -0.28 19.13
C TRP A 33 6.28 -0.87 18.13
N MET A 34 5.02 -1.05 18.52
CA MET A 34 3.97 -1.54 17.63
C MET A 34 3.77 -0.63 16.42
N SER A 35 3.85 0.69 16.61
CA SER A 35 3.74 1.65 15.51
C SER A 35 4.90 1.50 14.53
N VAL A 36 6.15 1.44 15.01
CA VAL A 36 7.34 1.25 14.16
C VAL A 36 7.29 -0.08 13.43
N PHE A 37 6.93 -1.17 14.12
CA PHE A 37 6.87 -2.50 13.53
C PHE A 37 5.75 -2.61 12.47
N THR A 38 4.62 -1.95 12.72
CA THR A 38 3.52 -1.85 11.74
C THR A 38 3.94 -1.07 10.51
N VAL A 39 4.65 0.04 10.68
CA VAL A 39 5.16 0.87 9.57
C VAL A 39 6.22 0.12 8.75
N GLN A 40 7.15 -0.59 9.38
CA GLN A 40 8.18 -1.36 8.66
C GLN A 40 7.60 -2.53 7.85
N ARG A 41 6.49 -3.11 8.31
CA ARG A 41 5.77 -4.15 7.58
C ARG A 41 4.72 -3.60 6.62
N ASN A 42 4.56 -2.28 6.56
CA ASN A 42 3.56 -1.66 5.72
C ASN A 42 4.08 -1.48 4.28
N PRO A 43 3.56 -2.23 3.29
CA PRO A 43 3.97 -2.11 1.88
C PRO A 43 3.58 -0.76 1.25
N TYR A 44 2.82 0.09 1.96
CA TYR A 44 2.41 1.42 1.52
C TYR A 44 3.43 2.52 1.84
N VAL A 45 4.40 2.27 2.73
CA VAL A 45 5.46 3.24 3.04
C VAL A 45 6.48 3.20 1.91
N SER A 46 6.11 3.87 0.83
CA SER A 46 6.97 4.14 -0.29
C SER A 46 7.80 5.36 0.05
N ASP A 47 9.12 5.21 0.12
CA ASP A 47 10.06 6.33 0.26
C ASP A 47 9.89 7.27 -0.95
N VAL A 48 9.01 8.27 -0.81
CA VAL A 48 8.81 9.34 -1.81
C VAL A 48 10.14 10.06 -2.05
N SER A 49 11.03 10.08 -1.05
CA SER A 49 12.38 10.62 -1.15
C SER A 49 13.32 9.82 -2.07
N ARG A 50 13.14 8.50 -2.22
CA ARG A 50 13.96 7.67 -3.13
C ARG A 50 13.37 7.56 -4.53
N ASN A 51 12.04 7.43 -4.65
CA ASN A 51 11.38 7.12 -5.93
C ASN A 51 10.53 8.27 -6.50
N LYS A 52 10.55 9.47 -5.87
CA LYS A 52 9.87 10.73 -6.27
C LYS A 52 8.33 10.68 -6.30
N ILE A 53 7.73 9.54 -6.61
CA ILE A 53 6.29 9.26 -6.56
C ILE A 53 6.02 8.11 -5.59
N SER A 54 4.93 8.19 -4.82
CA SER A 54 4.52 7.10 -3.94
C SER A 54 4.03 5.91 -4.76
N LYS A 55 4.17 4.70 -4.22
CA LYS A 55 3.71 3.47 -4.86
C LYS A 55 2.20 3.51 -5.17
N SER A 56 1.41 4.09 -4.29
CA SER A 56 -0.04 4.28 -4.51
C SER A 56 -0.34 5.25 -5.65
N ARG A 57 0.32 6.42 -5.67
CA ARG A 57 0.14 7.40 -6.75
C ARG A 57 0.56 6.84 -8.10
N PHE A 58 1.66 6.10 -8.14
CA PHE A 58 2.10 5.43 -9.34
C PHE A 58 1.05 4.45 -9.89
N ILE A 59 0.47 3.61 -9.02
CA ILE A 59 -0.57 2.66 -9.42
C ILE A 59 -1.82 3.38 -9.92
N GLU A 60 -2.26 4.45 -9.24
CA GLU A 60 -3.40 5.26 -9.68
C GLU A 60 -3.16 5.88 -11.06
N GLU A 61 -2.02 6.54 -11.27
CA GLU A 61 -1.70 7.16 -12.56
C GLU A 61 -1.57 6.13 -13.67
N CYS A 62 -0.97 4.97 -13.39
CA CYS A 62 -0.91 3.87 -14.35
C CYS A 62 -2.30 3.34 -14.71
N LYS A 63 -3.20 3.17 -13.73
CA LYS A 63 -4.59 2.78 -13.98
C LYS A 63 -5.30 3.81 -14.86
N THR A 64 -5.17 5.09 -14.54
CA THR A 64 -5.76 6.17 -15.35
C THR A 64 -5.23 6.16 -16.78
N LYS A 65 -3.92 5.97 -16.97
CA LYS A 65 -3.31 5.89 -18.30
C LYS A 65 -3.76 4.65 -19.08
N PHE A 66 -3.90 3.51 -18.40
CA PHE A 66 -4.43 2.31 -19.03
C PHE A 66 -5.89 2.45 -19.39
N ASP A 67 -6.72 3.06 -18.54
CA ASP A 67 -8.15 3.27 -18.80
C ASP A 67 -8.38 4.22 -19.99
N GLU A 68 -7.56 5.27 -20.09
CA GLU A 68 -7.49 6.17 -21.25
C GLU A 68 -7.12 5.39 -22.53
N PHE A 69 -6.11 4.53 -22.45
CA PHE A 69 -5.69 3.64 -23.55
C PHE A 69 -6.80 2.64 -23.93
N ALA A 70 -7.40 1.97 -22.96
CA ALA A 70 -8.45 0.97 -23.13
C ALA A 70 -9.70 1.57 -23.76
N THR A 71 -10.07 2.79 -23.36
CA THR A 71 -11.19 3.52 -23.95
C THR A 71 -10.91 3.89 -25.40
N THR A 72 -9.68 4.31 -25.70
CA THR A 72 -9.29 4.75 -27.05
C THR A 72 -9.14 3.57 -28.00
N VAL A 73 -8.37 2.55 -27.59
CA VAL A 73 -8.13 1.34 -28.38
C VAL A 73 -9.38 0.49 -28.47
N GLY A 74 -10.14 0.36 -27.38
CA GLY A 74 -11.37 -0.42 -27.34
C GLY A 74 -12.41 0.07 -28.34
N LYS A 75 -12.59 1.40 -28.44
CA LYS A 75 -13.40 2.03 -29.49
C LYS A 75 -12.86 1.76 -30.89
N SER A 76 -11.54 1.84 -31.08
CA SER A 76 -10.93 1.63 -32.40
C SER A 76 -10.98 0.18 -32.88
N GLN A 77 -10.94 -0.81 -31.98
CA GLN A 77 -10.83 -2.23 -32.29
C GLN A 77 -12.10 -3.04 -31.97
N ASN A 78 -13.21 -2.38 -31.61
CA ASN A 78 -14.42 -3.05 -31.08
C ASN A 78 -14.07 -4.10 -30.00
N ALA A 79 -13.18 -3.72 -29.08
CA ALA A 79 -12.71 -4.55 -27.99
C ALA A 79 -13.08 -3.90 -26.65
N THR A 80 -13.56 -4.70 -25.71
CA THR A 80 -13.84 -4.27 -24.34
C THR A 80 -12.73 -4.79 -23.44
N PHE A 81 -12.06 -3.87 -22.75
CA PHE A 81 -11.07 -4.21 -21.73
C PHE A 81 -11.77 -4.32 -20.39
N ASP A 82 -11.58 -5.44 -19.71
CA ASP A 82 -11.99 -5.62 -18.32
C ASP A 82 -10.95 -4.96 -17.42
N THR A 83 -11.31 -3.79 -16.90
CA THR A 83 -10.48 -2.98 -15.99
C THR A 83 -10.74 -3.32 -14.52
N GLU A 84 -11.28 -4.51 -14.22
CA GLU A 84 -11.33 -5.07 -12.88
C GLU A 84 -9.91 -5.42 -12.39
N TYR A 85 -9.33 -4.53 -11.59
CA TYR A 85 -7.96 -4.64 -11.09
C TYR A 85 -7.93 -5.22 -9.67
N ASP A 86 -7.31 -6.40 -9.46
CA ASP A 86 -7.05 -6.90 -8.11
C ASP A 86 -6.00 -6.03 -7.39
N PRO A 87 -6.37 -5.26 -6.34
CA PRO A 87 -5.45 -4.35 -5.68
C PRO A 87 -4.23 -5.05 -5.09
N ILE A 88 -4.35 -6.30 -4.63
CA ILE A 88 -3.23 -7.04 -4.05
C ILE A 88 -2.22 -7.40 -5.14
N SER A 89 -2.70 -7.86 -6.29
CA SER A 89 -1.86 -8.22 -7.42
C SER A 89 -1.15 -7.01 -8.02
N LEU A 90 -1.79 -5.84 -8.10
CA LEU A 90 -1.10 -4.61 -8.56
C LEU A 90 -0.01 -4.16 -7.61
N VAL A 91 -0.26 -4.20 -6.29
CA VAL A 91 0.76 -3.81 -5.31
C VAL A 91 1.93 -4.79 -5.35
N LYS A 92 1.68 -6.09 -5.49
CA LYS A 92 2.75 -7.10 -5.62
C LYS A 92 3.51 -6.99 -6.94
N GLY A 93 2.81 -6.71 -8.03
CA GLY A 93 3.40 -6.51 -9.36
C GLY A 93 4.14 -5.18 -9.52
N THR A 94 4.02 -4.27 -8.55
CA THR A 94 4.75 -3.01 -8.54
C THR A 94 6.07 -3.16 -7.79
N VAL A 95 7.17 -3.03 -8.52
CA VAL A 95 8.55 -3.15 -8.05
C VAL A 95 9.33 -1.86 -8.32
N ALA A 96 10.41 -1.62 -7.58
CA ALA A 96 11.32 -0.52 -7.90
C ALA A 96 12.00 -0.80 -9.24
N ASN A 97 12.15 0.24 -10.07
CA ASN A 97 12.81 0.10 -11.36
C ASN A 97 14.33 -0.08 -11.15
N PRO A 98 14.94 -1.18 -11.65
CA PRO A 98 16.37 -1.44 -11.45
C PRO A 98 17.28 -0.58 -12.33
N GLN A 99 16.76 0.02 -13.41
CA GLN A 99 17.55 0.78 -14.37
C GLN A 99 17.46 2.29 -14.17
N THR A 100 16.32 2.79 -13.69
CA THR A 100 16.12 4.22 -13.45
C THR A 100 15.40 4.45 -12.12
N PRO A 101 15.61 5.57 -11.42
CA PRO A 101 14.80 5.93 -10.26
C PRO A 101 13.31 5.95 -10.63
N GLY A 102 12.49 5.19 -9.92
CA GLY A 102 11.06 5.06 -10.22
C GLY A 102 10.47 3.68 -9.90
N TRP A 103 9.25 3.45 -10.36
CA TRP A 103 8.50 2.21 -10.20
C TRP A 103 8.21 1.55 -11.54
N LEU A 104 8.14 0.24 -11.55
CA LEU A 104 7.65 -0.58 -12.64
C LEU A 104 6.44 -1.35 -12.13
N LEU A 105 5.35 -1.34 -12.88
CA LEU A 105 4.18 -2.19 -12.65
C LEU A 105 3.97 -3.05 -13.89
N SER A 106 3.87 -4.36 -13.67
CA SER A 106 3.43 -5.31 -14.69
C SER A 106 2.19 -6.04 -14.19
N SER A 107 1.16 -6.07 -15.01
CA SER A 107 -0.10 -6.77 -14.72
C SER A 107 -0.73 -7.22 -16.03
N GLN A 108 -1.84 -7.96 -15.95
CA GLN A 108 -2.64 -8.38 -17.09
C GLN A 108 -4.08 -7.92 -16.92
N VAL A 109 -4.75 -7.62 -18.04
CA VAL A 109 -6.19 -7.37 -18.09
C VAL A 109 -6.84 -8.32 -19.08
N THR A 110 -8.13 -8.59 -18.92
CA THR A 110 -8.86 -9.41 -19.89
C THR A 110 -9.42 -8.52 -20.98
N VAL A 111 -9.26 -8.91 -22.24
CA VAL A 111 -9.80 -8.21 -23.41
C VAL A 111 -10.81 -9.10 -24.08
N SER A 112 -12.03 -8.60 -24.26
CA SER A 112 -13.10 -9.29 -24.96
C SER A 112 -13.36 -8.58 -26.29
N ARG A 113 -13.09 -9.25 -27.41
CA ARG A 113 -13.38 -8.74 -28.76
C ARG A 113 -14.53 -9.52 -29.37
N ALA A 114 -15.41 -8.83 -30.09
CA ALA A 114 -16.52 -9.47 -30.78
C ALA A 114 -16.02 -10.61 -31.70
N GLY A 115 -16.42 -11.84 -31.39
CA GLY A 115 -16.08 -13.04 -32.17
C GLY A 115 -14.76 -13.76 -31.81
N LEU A 116 -13.96 -13.26 -30.85
CA LEU A 116 -12.63 -13.82 -30.51
C LEU A 116 -12.49 -14.30 -29.06
N GLY A 117 -13.56 -14.19 -28.26
CA GLY A 117 -13.55 -14.58 -26.85
C GLY A 117 -12.73 -13.64 -25.96
N SER A 118 -12.69 -13.94 -24.66
CA SER A 118 -11.95 -13.17 -23.67
C SER A 118 -10.50 -13.67 -23.57
N GLN A 119 -9.52 -12.80 -23.78
CA GLN A 119 -8.09 -13.13 -23.72
C GLN A 119 -7.34 -12.24 -22.73
N PRO A 120 -6.47 -12.79 -21.87
CA PRO A 120 -5.63 -11.98 -21.00
C PRO A 120 -4.51 -11.30 -21.82
N VAL A 121 -4.37 -9.99 -21.68
CA VAL A 121 -3.34 -9.19 -22.33
C VAL A 121 -2.49 -8.50 -21.27
N PRO A 122 -1.15 -8.66 -21.29
CA PRO A 122 -0.27 -7.99 -20.35
C PRO A 122 -0.22 -6.49 -20.65
N PHE A 123 -0.09 -5.71 -19.59
CA PHE A 123 0.25 -4.30 -19.66
C PHE A 123 1.34 -3.96 -18.65
N ALA A 124 2.15 -2.96 -18.99
CA ALA A 124 3.23 -2.48 -18.15
C ALA A 124 3.28 -0.96 -18.10
N CYS A 125 3.54 -0.43 -16.91
CA CYS A 125 3.80 0.99 -16.68
C CYS A 125 5.17 1.17 -16.03
N GLN A 126 5.81 2.29 -16.33
CA GLN A 126 7.03 2.72 -15.65
C GLN A 126 6.92 4.18 -15.24
N SER A 127 7.52 4.54 -14.11
CA SER A 127 7.76 5.93 -13.75
C SER A 127 9.23 6.29 -13.98
N ASP A 128 9.47 7.51 -14.45
CA ASP A 128 10.80 8.05 -14.60
C ASP A 128 11.32 8.72 -13.30
N ALA A 129 12.55 9.25 -13.37
CA ALA A 129 13.19 9.96 -12.27
C ALA A 129 12.52 11.30 -11.92
N LYS A 130 11.55 11.76 -12.72
CA LYS A 130 10.73 12.95 -12.47
C LYS A 130 9.36 12.57 -11.87
N GLY A 131 9.07 11.27 -11.73
CA GLY A 131 7.79 10.75 -11.25
C GLY A 131 6.72 10.69 -12.34
N VAL A 132 7.07 10.86 -13.62
CA VAL A 132 6.12 10.80 -14.74
C VAL A 132 5.83 9.35 -15.08
N VAL A 133 4.54 8.97 -15.08
CA VAL A 133 4.09 7.61 -15.40
C VAL A 133 3.82 7.46 -16.89
N SER A 134 4.40 6.42 -17.49
CA SER A 134 4.28 6.08 -18.90
C SER A 134 3.84 4.63 -19.06
N LEU A 135 2.91 4.39 -20.00
CA LEU A 135 2.54 3.04 -20.42
C LEU A 135 3.64 2.51 -21.36
N VAL A 136 4.36 1.47 -20.95
CA VAL A 136 5.49 0.89 -21.70
C VAL A 136 5.02 -0.19 -22.65
N GLN A 137 4.03 -0.95 -22.21
CA GLN A 137 3.42 -2.01 -23.00
C GLN A 137 1.91 -1.89 -22.76
N GLY A 138 1.21 -1.32 -23.74
CA GLY A 138 -0.25 -1.47 -23.81
C GLY A 138 -0.58 -2.79 -24.49
N ALA A 139 -1.86 -3.14 -24.56
CA ALA A 139 -2.37 -4.24 -25.38
C ALA A 139 -2.17 -3.95 -26.89
N GLN A 140 -0.92 -3.73 -27.30
CA GLN A 140 -0.48 -3.78 -28.68
C GLN A 140 -0.48 -5.25 -29.05
N GLY A 141 -1.65 -5.69 -29.50
CA GLY A 141 -1.77 -6.97 -30.18
C GLY A 141 -0.80 -7.04 -31.34
N GLN A 142 -0.19 -8.21 -31.48
CA GLN A 142 0.05 -8.78 -32.79
C GLN A 142 -1.23 -8.77 -33.62
#